data_AF-C7IY97-F1
#
_entry.id   AF-C7IY97-F1
#
_cell.length_a   1.000
_cell.length_b   1.000
_cell.length_c   1.000
_cell.angle_alpha   90.00
_cell.angle_beta   90.00
_cell.angle_gamma   90.00
#
_symmetry.space_group_name_H-M   'P 1'
#
loop_
_entity.id
_entity.type
_entity.pdbx_description
1 polymer ?
#
loop_
_entity_poly.entity_id
_entity_poly.type
_entity_poly.pdbx_seq_one_letter_code
_entity_poly.pdbx_strand_id
1 'polypeptide(L)' 'LINLADLLSSLPWATRLKIAVGAAKGLAFLHDADTPVIYRDFKASNILLDSVSTPLIINYA' A
#
# COMPACT_ATOMS: atom_id res chain seq x y z
N LEU A 1 13.27 -16.22 19.79
CA LEU A 1 12.54 -15.05 20.35
C LEU A 1 12.64 -13.93 19.32
N ILE A 2 11.50 -13.42 18.83
CA ILE A 2 11.50 -12.27 17.91
C ILE A 2 11.90 -11.04 18.72
N ASN A 3 12.86 -10.26 18.23
CA ASN A 3 13.34 -9.07 18.93
C ASN A 3 12.25 -7.99 18.90
N LEU A 4 11.89 -7.44 20.05
CA LEU A 4 10.92 -6.34 20.15
C LEU A 4 11.35 -5.10 19.36
N ALA A 5 12.66 -4.91 19.14
CA ALA A 5 13.18 -3.86 18.29
C ALA A 5 12.82 -4.05 16.80
N ASP A 6 12.69 -5.29 16.33
CA ASP A 6 12.34 -5.59 14.93
C ASP A 6 10.87 -5.23 14.65
N LEU A 7 9.99 -5.38 15.65
CA LEU A 7 8.58 -4.96 15.60
C LEU A 7 8.40 -3.42 15.55
N LEU A 8 9.34 -2.67 16.13
CA LEU A 8 9.34 -1.20 16.13
C LEU A 8 10.24 -0.63 15.00
N SER A 9 10.94 -1.49 14.28
CA SER A 9 11.85 -1.08 13.23
C SER A 9 11.07 -0.55 12.04
N SER A 10 11.36 0.69 11.69
CA SER A 10 10.74 1.36 10.57
C SER A 10 11.24 0.74 9.26
N LEU A 11 10.34 0.44 8.31
CA LEU A 11 10.70 -0.16 7.01
C LEU A 11 11.87 0.59 6.34
N PRO A 12 12.81 -0.08 5.65
CA PRO A 12 13.85 0.63 4.90
C PRO A 12 13.26 1.67 3.95
N TRP A 13 13.92 2.82 3.79
CA TRP A 13 13.43 3.94 2.95
C TRP A 13 13.09 3.50 1.51
N ALA A 14 13.94 2.68 0.91
CA ALA A 14 13.71 2.11 -0.41
C ALA A 14 12.42 1.28 -0.48
N THR A 15 12.08 0.54 0.58
CA THR A 15 10.84 -0.22 0.68
C THR A 15 9.63 0.71 0.74
N ARG A 16 9.71 1.81 1.52
CA ARG A 16 8.63 2.81 1.58
C ARG A 16 8.35 3.44 0.22
N LEU A 17 9.40 3.76 -0.55
CA LEU A 17 9.26 4.31 -1.90
C LEU A 17 8.58 3.33 -2.85
N LYS A 18 8.94 2.04 -2.80
CA LYS A 18 8.26 0.99 -3.59
C LYS A 18 6.76 0.91 -3.27
N ILE A 19 6.42 0.96 -1.97
CA ILE A 19 5.02 0.94 -1.50
C ILE A 19 4.27 2.17 -2.02
N ALA A 20 4.83 3.37 -1.87
CA ALA A 20 4.21 4.61 -2.32
C ALA A 20 3.96 4.62 -3.83
N VAL A 21 4.94 4.17 -4.62
CA VAL A 21 4.80 4.07 -6.08
C VAL A 21 3.71 3.07 -6.47
N GLY A 22 3.67 1.88 -5.85
CA GLY A 22 2.66 0.89 -6.16
C GLY A 22 1.25 1.35 -5.76
N ALA A 23 1.09 1.99 -4.61
CA ALA A 23 -0.19 2.56 -4.18
C ALA A 23 -0.67 3.67 -5.12
N ALA A 24 0.23 4.55 -5.58
CA ALA A 24 -0.10 5.58 -6.57
C ALA A 24 -0.53 4.98 -7.92
N LYS A 25 0.12 3.90 -8.38
CA LYS A 25 -0.28 3.17 -9.59
C LYS A 25 -1.67 2.56 -9.46
N GLY A 26 -1.97 1.92 -8.33
CA GLY A 26 -3.29 1.35 -8.07
C GLY A 26 -4.38 2.43 -8.03
N LEU A 27 -4.09 3.59 -7.42
CA LEU A 27 -5.02 4.72 -7.40
C LEU A 27 -5.26 5.30 -8.80
N ALA A 28 -4.19 5.46 -9.59
CA ALA A 28 -4.30 5.93 -10.97
C ALA A 28 -5.15 4.98 -11.82
N PHE A 29 -4.96 3.68 -11.68
CA PHE A 29 -5.78 2.66 -12.35
C PHE A 29 -7.28 2.77 -12.02
N LEU A 30 -7.62 2.99 -10.74
CA LEU A 30 -9.02 3.15 -10.31
C LEU A 30 -9.68 4.42 -10.89
N HIS A 31 -8.90 5.48 -11.10
CA HIS A 31 -9.38 6.74 -11.65
C HIS A 31 -9.50 6.73 -13.18
N ASP A 32 -8.81 5.81 -13.87
CA ASP A 32 -8.82 5.67 -15.34
C ASP A 32 -9.97 4.79 -15.85
N ALA A 33 -10.78 4.22 -14.96
CA ALA A 33 -11.94 3.40 -15.32
C ALA A 33 -13.09 4.24 -15.93
N ASP A 34 -13.87 3.64 -16.84
CA ASP A 34 -15.05 4.27 -17.47
C ASP A 34 -16.03 4.87 -16.46
N THR A 35 -16.13 4.26 -15.27
CA THR A 35 -16.77 4.85 -14.09
C THR A 35 -15.71 4.97 -12.99
N PRO A 36 -15.08 6.15 -12.82
CA PRO A 36 -13.99 6.33 -11.88
C PRO A 36 -14.40 5.99 -10.44
N VAL A 37 -13.62 5.16 -9.77
CA VAL A 37 -13.86 4.82 -8.36
C VAL A 37 -13.17 5.85 -7.47
N ILE A 38 -13.95 6.60 -6.69
CA ILE A 38 -13.41 7.55 -5.72
C ILE A 38 -13.03 6.79 -4.43
N TYR A 39 -11.74 6.49 -4.27
CA TYR A 39 -11.23 5.88 -3.03
C TYR A 39 -11.00 6.96 -1.95
N ARG A 40 -12.00 7.17 -1.10
CA ARG A 40 -12.02 8.27 -0.12
C ARG A 40 -11.16 8.07 1.13
N ASP A 41 -10.73 6.84 1.41
CA ASP A 41 -9.93 6.50 2.59
C ASP A 41 -8.51 6.03 2.20
N PHE A 42 -7.86 6.81 1.34
CA PHE A 42 -6.48 6.55 0.89
C PHE A 42 -5.47 6.89 1.99
N LYS A 43 -5.18 5.90 2.84
CA LYS A 43 -4.22 6.02 3.95
C LYS A 43 -3.30 4.82 4.04
N ALA A 44 -2.12 5.02 4.63
CA ALA A 44 -1.09 3.98 4.74
C ALA A 44 -1.58 2.70 5.46
N SER A 45 -2.50 2.82 6.43
CA SER A 45 -3.06 1.67 7.13
C SER A 45 -3.98 0.78 6.27
N ASN A 46 -4.40 1.27 5.11
CA ASN A 46 -5.26 0.55 4.15
C ASN A 46 -4.47 0.01 2.94
N ILE A 47 -3.16 0.25 2.88
CA ILE A 47 -2.29 -0.30 1.84
C ILE A 47 -1.83 -1.67 2.32
N LEU A 48 -2.36 -2.76 1.73
CA LEU A 48 -1.88 -4.08 2.08
C LEU A 48 -0.60 -4.41 1.34
N LEU A 49 0.36 -4.92 2.11
CA LEU A 49 1.61 -5.43 1.61
C LEU A 49 1.44 -6.94 1.45
N ASP A 50 1.40 -7.43 0.21
CA ASP A 50 1.65 -8.85 0.01
C ASP A 50 3.10 -9.14 0.43
N SER A 51 3.33 -10.35 0.92
CA SER A 51 4.63 -10.96 1.25
C SER A 51 5.72 -10.77 0.17
N VAL A 52 5.33 -10.37 -1.04
CA VAL A 52 6.17 -10.18 -2.23
C VAL A 52 6.24 -8.72 -2.69
N SER A 53 6.36 -7.72 -1.80
CA SER A 53 6.69 -6.33 -2.20
C SER A 53 5.77 -5.67 -3.25
N THR A 54 4.63 -6.27 -3.58
CA THR A 54 3.61 -5.74 -4.48
C THR A 54 2.43 -5.29 -3.63
N PRO A 55 2.18 -3.97 -3.51
CA PRO A 55 1.06 -3.49 -2.72
C PRO A 55 -0.25 -3.84 -3.44
N LEU A 56 -1.06 -4.67 -2.80
CA LEU A 56 -2.43 -4.93 -3.20
C LEU A 56 -3.29 -3.90 -2.45
N ILE A 57 -3.94 -3.00 -3.18
CA ILE A 57 -5.02 -2.22 -2.59
C ILE A 57 -6.14 -3.22 -2.31
N ILE A 58 -6.38 -3.56 -1.05
CA ILE A 58 -7.65 -4.19 -0.68
C ILE A 58 -8.43 -3.30 0.27
N ASN A 59 -9.58 -2.86 -0.24
CA ASN A 59 -10.83 -3.12 0.45
C ASN A 59 -11.89 -3.31 -0.64
N TYR A 60 -12.31 -4.56 -0.83
CA TYR A 60 -13.55 -4.91 -1.51
C TYR A 60 -14.61 -5.10 -0.41
N ALA A 61 -15.54 -4.16 -0.30
CA ALA A 61 -16.95 -4.31 0.09
C ALA A 61 -17.57 -2.92 0.27
#